data_AF-A0A3B9A4U8-F1
#
_entry.id   AF-A0A3B9A4U8-F1
#
_cell.length_a   1.000
_cell.length_b   1.000
_cell.length_c   1.000
_cell.angle_alpha   90.00
_cell.angle_beta   90.00
_cell.angle_gamma   90.00
#
_symmetry.space_group_name_H-M   'P 1'
#
loop_
_entity.id
_entity.type
_entity.pdbx_description
1 polymer ?
#
loop_
_entity_poly.entity_id
_entity_poly.type
_entity_poly.pdbx_seq_one_letter_code
_entity_poly.pdbx_strand_id
1 'polypeptide(L)'
;MSPPSTAFHRIQTSMTITVLFDLDDTLLENDIQPFIQRYFEMLANALADSISPAQFQRAMQQAVYAMLSKKLPAGTLENTFDQIFYPA
;
A
#
# COMPACT_ATOMS: atom_id res chain seq x y z
N MET A 1 -53.73 -8.83 -45.38
CA MET A 1 -52.29 -8.48 -45.52
C MET A 1 -51.73 -8.34 -44.12
N SER A 2 -50.91 -9.29 -43.67
CA SER A 2 -50.24 -9.24 -42.37
C SER A 2 -48.88 -8.54 -42.51
N PRO A 3 -48.41 -7.76 -41.52
CA PRO A 3 -47.11 -7.11 -41.61
C PRO A 3 -45.99 -8.16 -41.43
N PRO A 4 -44.79 -7.94 -42.00
CA PRO A 4 -43.68 -8.85 -41.76
C PRO A 4 -43.23 -8.72 -40.30
N SER A 5 -43.11 -9.86 -39.62
CA SER A 5 -42.49 -9.93 -38.30
C SER A 5 -40.97 -9.83 -38.48
N THR A 6 -40.44 -8.63 -38.32
CA THR A 6 -38.98 -8.44 -38.21
C THR A 6 -38.58 -8.78 -36.78
N ALA A 7 -38.12 -10.01 -36.56
CA ALA A 7 -37.53 -10.41 -35.30
C ALA A 7 -36.24 -9.62 -35.08
N PHE A 8 -36.24 -8.70 -34.11
CA PHE A 8 -35.03 -8.05 -33.63
C PHE A 8 -34.16 -9.10 -32.92
N HIS A 9 -33.04 -9.48 -33.54
CA HIS A 9 -32.06 -10.33 -32.90
C HIS A 9 -31.27 -9.47 -31.89
N ARG A 10 -31.61 -9.60 -30.60
CA ARG A 10 -30.83 -9.00 -29.52
C ARG A 10 -29.48 -9.72 -29.46
N ILE A 11 -28.41 -9.04 -29.86
CA ILE A 11 -27.06 -9.52 -29.62
C ILE A 11 -26.87 -9.52 -28.10
N GLN A 12 -26.92 -10.69 -27.46
CA GLN A 12 -26.47 -10.85 -26.09
C GLN A 12 -24.94 -10.79 -26.10
N THR A 13 -24.38 -9.58 -26.03
CA THR A 13 -22.98 -9.41 -25.64
C THR A 13 -22.85 -9.79 -24.18
N SER A 14 -22.35 -10.99 -23.89
CA SER A 14 -21.96 -11.37 -22.54
C SER A 14 -20.88 -10.41 -22.06
N MET A 15 -21.22 -9.57 -21.08
CA MET A 15 -20.26 -8.70 -20.40
C MET A 15 -19.40 -9.56 -19.48
N THR A 16 -18.12 -9.68 -19.80
CA THR A 16 -17.15 -10.30 -18.90
C THR A 16 -16.77 -9.30 -17.82
N ILE A 17 -17.17 -9.55 -16.59
CA ILE A 17 -16.75 -8.75 -15.43
C ILE A 17 -15.37 -9.23 -15.01
N THR A 18 -14.40 -8.31 -14.94
CA THR A 18 -13.08 -8.57 -14.35
C THR A 18 -13.06 -7.93 -12.97
N VAL A 19 -12.81 -8.74 -11.94
CA VAL A 19 -12.64 -8.28 -10.56
C VAL A 19 -11.18 -8.47 -10.17
N LEU A 20 -10.53 -7.38 -9.76
CA LEU A 20 -9.18 -7.43 -9.20
C LEU A 20 -9.31 -7.44 -7.69
N PHE A 21 -8.69 -8.42 -7.06
CA PHE A 21 -8.53 -8.49 -5.62
C PHE A 21 -7.10 -8.13 -5.28
N ASP A 22 -6.96 -7.29 -4.27
CA ASP A 22 -5.68 -7.09 -3.60
C ASP A 22 -5.33 -8.33 -2.76
N LEU A 23 -4.06 -8.49 -2.40
CA LEU A 23 -3.59 -9.65 -1.65
C LEU A 23 -3.63 -9.38 -0.14
N ASP A 24 -2.78 -8.46 0.33
CA ASP A 24 -2.55 -8.19 1.75
C ASP A 24 -3.77 -7.49 2.37
N ASP A 25 -4.17 -7.95 3.55
CA ASP A 25 -5.35 -7.45 4.29
C ASP A 25 -6.67 -7.48 3.49
N THR A 26 -6.70 -8.21 2.37
CA THR A 26 -7.88 -8.44 1.52
C THR A 26 -8.15 -9.94 1.34
N LEU A 27 -7.21 -10.67 0.73
CA LEU A 27 -7.30 -12.13 0.55
C LEU A 27 -6.48 -12.89 1.58
N LEU A 28 -5.37 -12.30 2.04
CA LEU A 28 -4.49 -12.86 3.04
C LEU A 28 -4.48 -11.93 4.25
N GLU A 29 -4.89 -12.47 5.41
CA GLU A 29 -4.71 -11.77 6.68
C GLU A 29 -3.21 -11.63 6.97
N ASN A 30 -2.76 -10.39 7.15
CA ASN A 30 -1.36 -10.07 7.35
C ASN A 30 -1.18 -9.32 8.67
N ASP A 31 -0.84 -10.02 9.75
CA ASP A 31 -0.43 -9.36 10.99
C ASP A 31 0.97 -8.77 10.83
N ILE A 32 1.01 -7.57 10.27
CA ILE A 32 2.25 -6.90 9.90
C ILE A 32 2.97 -6.27 11.10
N GLN A 33 2.30 -6.12 12.24
CA GLN A 33 2.87 -5.50 13.44
C GLN A 33 4.08 -6.25 14.01
N PRO A 34 4.00 -7.56 14.32
CA PRO A 34 5.17 -8.31 14.78
C PRO A 34 6.26 -8.40 13.72
N PHE A 35 5.88 -8.44 12.44
CA PHE A 35 6.83 -8.49 11.34
C PHE A 35 7.65 -7.20 11.23
N ILE A 36 7.01 -6.03 11.20
CA ILE A 36 7.66 -4.73 11.06
C ILE A 36 8.65 -4.49 12.21
N GLN A 37 8.24 -4.78 13.45
CA GLN A 37 9.11 -4.62 14.60
C GLN A 37 10.40 -5.43 14.43
N ARG A 38 10.27 -6.73 14.14
CA ARG A 38 11.42 -7.62 14.00
C ARG A 38 12.28 -7.24 12.79
N TYR A 39 11.66 -6.86 11.69
CA TYR A 39 12.34 -6.41 10.47
C TYR A 39 13.20 -5.17 10.74
N PHE A 40 12.66 -4.14 11.41
CA PHE A 40 13.42 -2.94 11.74
C PHE A 40 14.54 -3.19 12.74
N GLU A 41 14.36 -4.11 13.70
CA GLU A 41 15.46 -4.56 14.57
C GLU A 41 16.59 -5.21 13.77
N MET A 42 16.27 -6.11 12.85
CA MET A 42 17.26 -6.77 12.00
C MET A 42 17.99 -5.78 11.11
N LEU A 43 17.24 -4.87 10.49
CA LEU A 43 17.80 -3.85 9.60
C LEU A 43 18.72 -2.89 10.37
N ALA A 44 18.31 -2.45 11.57
CA ALA A 44 19.13 -1.60 12.43
C ALA A 44 20.47 -2.27 12.78
N ASN A 45 20.45 -3.58 13.09
CA ASN A 45 21.66 -4.34 13.39
C ASN A 45 22.54 -4.55 12.15
N ALA A 46 21.94 -4.78 10.99
CA ALA A 46 22.68 -4.93 9.73
C ALA A 46 23.40 -3.64 9.32
N LEU A 47 22.93 -2.47 9.79
CA LEU A 47 23.51 -1.16 9.52
C LEU A 47 24.37 -0.62 10.66
N ALA A 48 24.64 -1.43 11.70
CA ALA A 48 25.31 -1.00 12.92
C ALA A 48 26.72 -0.43 12.69
N ASP A 49 27.40 -0.87 11.63
CA ASP A 49 28.73 -0.37 11.25
C ASP A 49 28.71 1.07 10.72
N SER A 50 27.54 1.57 10.28
CA SER A 50 27.38 2.92 9.72
C SER A 50 26.60 3.87 10.63
N ILE A 51 25.64 3.35 11.40
CA ILE A 51 24.78 4.16 12.28
C ILE A 51 24.43 3.37 13.53
N SER A 52 24.26 4.08 14.65
CA SER A 52 23.77 3.44 15.88
C SER A 52 22.39 2.78 15.63
N PRO A 53 22.18 1.50 16.01
CA PRO A 53 20.89 0.83 15.85
C PRO A 53 19.74 1.59 16.53
N ALA A 54 19.99 2.18 17.71
CA ALA A 54 18.99 2.96 18.44
C ALA A 54 18.68 4.30 17.74
N GLN A 55 19.66 4.91 17.08
CA GLN A 55 19.43 6.11 16.28
C GLN A 55 18.57 5.77 15.05
N PHE A 56 18.91 4.72 14.33
CA PHE A 56 18.14 4.24 13.18
C PHE A 56 16.69 3.92 13.55
N GLN A 57 16.47 3.14 14.62
CA GLN A 57 15.13 2.76 15.06
C GLN A 57 14.28 3.97 15.43
N ARG A 58 14.84 4.94 16.15
CA ARG A 58 14.11 6.18 16.50
C ARG A 58 13.74 6.99 15.26
N ALA A 59 14.68 7.19 14.34
CA ALA A 59 14.40 7.92 13.10
C ALA A 59 13.32 7.21 12.25
N MET A 60 13.42 5.88 12.12
CA MET A 60 12.46 5.05 11.40
C MET A 60 11.05 5.16 12.00
N GLN A 61 10.94 4.99 13.32
CA GLN A 61 9.65 5.09 14.01
C GLN A 61 9.01 6.47 13.86
N GLN A 62 9.80 7.54 13.98
CA GLN A 62 9.31 8.92 13.81
C GLN A 62 8.80 9.18 12.39
N ALA A 63 9.56 8.74 11.37
CA ALA A 63 9.18 8.94 9.98
C ALA A 63 7.94 8.13 9.58
N VAL A 64 7.85 6.86 10.01
CA VAL A 64 6.66 6.02 9.81
C VAL A 64 5.44 6.64 10.51
N TYR A 65 5.60 7.11 11.75
CA TYR A 65 4.49 7.76 12.47
C TYR A 65 4.00 9.02 11.76
N ALA A 66 4.92 9.85 11.25
CA ALA A 66 4.57 11.06 10.48
C ALA A 66 3.81 10.71 9.20
N MET A 67 4.26 9.67 8.49
CA MET A 67 3.60 9.15 7.29
C MET A 67 2.17 8.68 7.60
N LEU A 68 1.99 7.83 8.62
CA LEU A 68 0.68 7.29 9.01
C LEU A 68 -0.27 8.34 9.57
N SER A 69 0.27 9.41 10.16
CA SER A 69 -0.51 10.52 10.72
C SER A 69 -0.87 11.61 9.71
N LYS A 70 -0.38 11.51 8.46
CA LYS A 70 -0.62 12.50 7.39
C LYS A 70 -2.09 12.52 7.00
N LYS A 71 -2.73 13.70 7.10
CA LYS A 71 -4.16 13.89 6.79
C LYS A 71 -4.44 14.56 5.45
N LEU A 72 -3.52 15.42 5.00
CA LEU A 72 -3.70 16.18 3.77
C LEU A 72 -3.20 15.37 2.56
N PRO A 73 -3.87 15.43 1.40
CA PRO A 73 -3.45 14.68 0.22
C PRO A 73 -2.26 15.31 -0.52
N ALA A 74 -1.88 16.54 -0.19
CA ALA A 74 -0.74 17.22 -0.82
C ALA A 74 0.58 16.47 -0.55
N GLY A 75 1.35 16.19 -1.59
CA GLY A 75 2.59 15.41 -1.51
C GLY A 75 2.35 13.92 -1.24
N THR A 76 3.36 13.09 -1.49
CA THR A 76 3.27 11.65 -1.25
C THR A 76 3.56 11.32 0.22
N LEU A 77 3.22 10.09 0.63
CA LEU A 77 3.62 9.52 1.90
C LEU A 77 5.15 9.42 2.02
N GLU A 78 5.82 9.04 0.93
CA GLU A 78 7.28 9.04 0.79
C GLU A 78 7.88 10.43 1.07
N ASN A 79 7.32 11.51 0.50
CA ASN A 79 7.82 12.86 0.79
C ASN A 79 7.74 13.21 2.28
N THR A 80 6.69 12.77 2.98
CA THR A 80 6.55 12.97 4.43
C THR A 80 7.54 12.11 5.21
N PHE A 81 7.78 10.87 4.79
CA PHE A 81 8.79 10.00 5.40
C PHE A 81 10.19 10.61 5.26
N ASP A 82 10.58 10.98 4.04
CA ASP A 82 11.93 11.46 3.72
C ASP A 82 12.30 12.71 4.50
N GLN A 83 11.37 13.66 4.61
CA GLN A 83 11.56 14.91 5.36
C GLN A 83 11.90 14.68 6.83
N ILE A 84 11.43 13.57 7.42
CA ILE A 84 11.66 13.23 8.83
C ILE A 84 12.86 12.28 8.97
N PHE A 85 13.02 11.32 8.06
CA PHE A 85 14.04 10.29 8.15
C PHE A 85 15.44 10.78 7.75
N TYR A 86 15.52 11.68 6.76
CA TYR A 86 16.78 12.26 6.26
C TYR A 86 16.86 13.76 6.61
N PRO A 87 17.03 14.13 7.89
CA PRO A 87 17.21 15.53 8.23
C PRO A 87 18.52 16.02 7.60
N ALA A 88 18.40 17.04 6.73
CA ALA A 88 19.52 17.73 6.10
C ALA A 88 20.39 18.48 7.12
#